data_AF-A0A1A7C5A5-F1
#
_entry.id   AF-A0A1A7C5A5-F1
#
_cell.length_a   1.000
_cell.length_b   1.000
_cell.length_c   1.000
_cell.angle_alpha   90.00
_cell.angle_beta   90.00
_cell.angle_gamma   90.00
#
_symmetry.space_group_name_H-M   'P 1'
#
loop_
_entity.id
_entity.type
_entity.pdbx_description
1 polymer ?
#
loop_
_entity_poly.entity_id
_entity_poly.type
_entity_poly.pdbx_seq_one_letter_code
_entity_poly.pdbx_strand_id
1 'polypeptide(L)'
;MPFPVLNNYLARLSHQTQAGTSVWRDQEGRALGRFFNCTMTSAFQPLRELGSGEVLAYEGLARSVSKADQGLSLWRLLDHAASDDESVELDRLCRMLHAINFFRQPEAEQADLYLNVHDRLLSAVSSNHGHAFQRILDALGLPIARIVLQLPAVTANQSWLLNYVADNYRRNGFRLAIHAGSVNEAIGLLERLHPHSVKLDAGKLGDEDAAAHFVTLCHAAKIRVVFKRLDTPAALQALQRIAAATGLPIVVQGYLLDKPLSLLAPAGVAAPRIATAA
;
A
#
# COMPACT_ATOMS: atom_id res chain seq x y z
N MET A 1 -11.57 -19.54 -9.43
CA MET A 1 -10.79 -18.30 -9.26
C MET A 1 -11.74 -17.14 -9.10
N PRO A 2 -11.51 -16.24 -8.15
CA PRO A 2 -12.52 -15.30 -7.63
C PRO A 2 -12.92 -14.17 -8.59
N PHE A 3 -12.15 -13.89 -9.65
CA PHE A 3 -12.40 -12.75 -10.54
C PHE A 3 -12.40 -13.15 -12.04
N PRO A 4 -13.54 -13.61 -12.59
CA PRO A 4 -13.60 -14.09 -13.97
C PRO A 4 -13.35 -13.00 -15.02
N VAL A 5 -13.77 -11.76 -14.77
CA VAL A 5 -13.53 -10.61 -15.66
C VAL A 5 -12.03 -10.31 -15.77
N LEU A 6 -11.32 -10.26 -14.63
CA LEU A 6 -9.87 -10.14 -14.58
C LEU A 6 -9.18 -11.27 -15.36
N ASN A 7 -9.62 -12.51 -15.18
CA ASN A 7 -9.03 -13.65 -15.88
C ASN A 7 -9.20 -13.56 -17.40
N ASN A 8 -10.37 -13.12 -17.86
CA ASN A 8 -10.63 -12.88 -19.28
C ASN A 8 -9.75 -11.74 -19.82
N TYR A 9 -9.58 -10.66 -19.04
CA TYR A 9 -8.67 -9.58 -19.39
C TYR A 9 -7.22 -10.08 -19.51
N LEU A 10 -6.74 -10.82 -18.52
CA LEU A 10 -5.40 -11.42 -18.53
C LEU A 10 -5.21 -12.36 -19.73
N ALA A 11 -6.21 -13.19 -20.06
CA ALA A 11 -6.15 -14.11 -21.21
C ALA A 11 -6.00 -13.39 -22.56
N ARG A 12 -6.44 -12.13 -22.66
CA ARG A 12 -6.30 -11.29 -23.86
C ARG A 12 -4.96 -10.56 -23.94
N LEU A 13 -4.24 -10.43 -22.83
CA LEU A 13 -2.91 -9.82 -22.85
C LEU A 13 -1.93 -10.75 -23.58
N SER A 14 -1.18 -10.19 -24.53
CA SER A 14 -0.13 -10.91 -25.23
C SER A 14 0.99 -11.33 -24.28
N HIS A 15 1.65 -12.46 -24.58
CA HIS A 15 2.90 -12.86 -23.91
C HIS A 15 4.14 -12.10 -24.43
N GLN A 16 3.97 -11.32 -25.50
CA GLN A 16 5.02 -10.52 -26.13
C GLN A 16 4.62 -9.04 -26.13
N THR A 17 5.58 -8.15 -25.95
CA THR A 17 5.39 -6.72 -26.14
C THR A 17 5.08 -6.45 -27.61
N GLN A 18 3.87 -6.00 -27.91
CA GLN A 18 3.50 -5.52 -29.24
C GLN A 18 3.77 -4.01 -29.31
N ALA A 19 4.12 -3.51 -30.48
CA ALA A 19 4.26 -2.06 -30.68
C ALA A 19 2.92 -1.38 -30.36
N GLY A 20 2.88 -0.60 -29.28
CA GLY A 20 1.69 0.12 -28.82
C GLY A 20 1.00 -0.43 -27.57
N THR A 21 1.32 -1.65 -27.10
CA THR A 21 0.77 -2.14 -25.83
C THR A 21 1.63 -1.69 -24.64
N SER A 22 1.02 -0.94 -23.72
CA SER A 22 1.66 -0.51 -22.47
C SER A 22 1.65 -1.59 -21.39
N VAL A 23 0.85 -2.66 -21.54
CA VAL A 23 0.71 -3.75 -20.57
C VAL A 23 0.68 -5.11 -21.29
N TRP A 24 1.40 -6.09 -20.76
CA TRP A 24 1.44 -7.48 -21.26
C TRP A 24 1.64 -8.48 -20.12
N ARG A 25 1.64 -9.79 -20.40
CA ARG A 25 1.90 -10.84 -19.40
C ARG A 25 3.26 -11.50 -19.61
N ASP A 26 3.95 -11.81 -18.52
CA ASP A 26 5.13 -12.68 -18.55
C ASP A 26 4.77 -14.17 -18.52
N GLN A 27 5.80 -15.02 -18.43
CA GLN A 27 5.66 -16.49 -18.40
C GLN A 27 5.01 -16.96 -17.08
N GLU A 28 5.21 -16.25 -15.98
CA GLU A 28 4.58 -16.50 -14.68
C GLU A 28 3.15 -15.91 -14.58
N GLY A 29 2.64 -15.36 -15.68
CA GLY A 29 1.31 -14.76 -15.79
C GLY A 29 1.15 -13.46 -15.01
N ARG A 30 2.25 -12.79 -14.62
CA ARG A 30 2.22 -11.46 -14.03
C ARG A 30 1.97 -10.43 -15.12
N ALA A 31 1.17 -9.42 -14.82
CA ALA A 31 1.06 -8.24 -15.63
C ALA A 31 2.33 -7.39 -15.48
N LEU A 32 2.89 -7.02 -16.62
CA LEU A 32 4.01 -6.11 -16.78
C LEU A 32 3.52 -4.85 -17.46
N GLY A 33 4.07 -3.71 -17.09
CA GLY A 33 3.81 -2.44 -17.78
C GLY A 33 5.09 -1.80 -18.29
N ARG A 34 5.01 -1.05 -19.39
CA ARG A 34 6.11 -0.21 -19.87
C ARG A 34 5.81 1.24 -19.58
N PHE A 35 6.77 1.91 -18.99
CA PHE A 35 6.79 3.36 -18.86
C PHE A 35 8.16 3.86 -19.31
N PHE A 36 8.18 4.74 -20.32
CA PHE A 36 9.39 5.05 -21.11
C PHE A 36 10.15 3.77 -21.53
N ASN A 37 11.41 3.65 -21.15
CA ASN A 37 12.30 2.53 -21.44
C ASN A 37 12.37 1.51 -20.29
N CYS A 38 11.49 1.62 -19.30
CA CYS A 38 11.47 0.76 -18.13
C CYS A 38 10.27 -0.19 -18.16
N THR A 39 10.55 -1.47 -17.87
CA THR A 39 9.52 -2.49 -17.65
C THR A 39 9.30 -2.68 -16.15
N MET A 40 8.04 -2.59 -15.74
CA MET A 40 7.60 -2.56 -14.36
C MET A 40 6.69 -3.73 -14.02
N THR A 41 6.77 -4.18 -12.78
CA THR A 41 5.84 -5.16 -12.19
C THR A 41 5.58 -4.83 -10.72
N SER A 42 4.86 -5.71 -10.04
CA SER A 42 4.45 -5.56 -8.65
C SER A 42 5.22 -6.50 -7.72
N ALA A 43 5.58 -5.99 -6.56
CA ALA A 43 5.86 -6.75 -5.36
C ALA A 43 4.89 -6.32 -4.26
N PHE A 44 4.63 -7.21 -3.32
CA PHE A 44 3.67 -7.04 -2.24
C PHE A 44 4.38 -7.28 -0.92
N GLN A 45 4.24 -6.35 0.02
CA GLN A 45 4.75 -6.52 1.37
C GLN A 45 3.58 -6.72 2.34
N PRO A 46 3.55 -7.83 3.10
CA PRO A 46 2.51 -8.10 4.08
C PRO A 46 2.40 -7.01 5.17
N LEU A 47 1.17 -6.74 5.59
CA LEU A 47 0.82 -6.05 6.83
C LEU A 47 0.22 -7.12 7.75
N ARG A 48 0.88 -7.37 8.88
CA ARG A 48 0.52 -8.46 9.79
C ARG A 48 -0.04 -7.96 11.10
N GLU A 49 -0.99 -8.68 11.68
CA GLU A 49 -1.35 -8.46 13.08
C GLU A 49 -0.20 -8.91 13.99
N LEU A 50 0.18 -8.04 14.92
CA LEU A 50 1.19 -8.31 15.93
C LEU A 50 0.62 -9.29 16.96
N GLY A 51 1.29 -10.43 17.14
CA GLY A 51 0.85 -11.50 18.05
C GLY A 51 0.45 -12.75 17.27
N SER A 52 -0.68 -12.72 16.56
CA SER A 52 -1.14 -13.84 15.72
C SER A 52 -0.24 -14.07 14.50
N GLY A 53 0.35 -13.00 13.96
CA GLY A 53 1.15 -13.04 12.73
C GLY A 53 0.31 -13.17 11.46
N GLU A 54 -1.02 -13.11 11.57
CA GLU A 54 -1.95 -13.18 10.44
C GLU A 54 -1.71 -12.01 9.47
N VAL A 55 -1.73 -12.30 8.17
CA VAL A 55 -1.65 -11.27 7.14
C VAL A 55 -3.03 -10.67 6.89
N LEU A 56 -3.20 -9.38 7.23
CA LEU A 56 -4.47 -8.67 7.07
C LEU A 56 -4.55 -7.90 5.73
N ALA A 57 -3.40 -7.48 5.21
CA ALA A 57 -3.30 -6.68 4.01
C ALA A 57 -1.93 -6.79 3.37
N TYR A 58 -1.79 -6.24 2.17
CA TYR A 58 -0.52 -6.11 1.47
C TYR A 58 -0.35 -4.70 0.92
N GLU A 59 0.86 -4.17 0.96
CA GLU A 59 1.22 -2.96 0.25
C GLU A 59 1.82 -3.29 -1.12
N GLY A 60 1.24 -2.72 -2.17
CA GLY A 60 1.76 -2.80 -3.53
C GLY A 60 2.95 -1.86 -3.74
N LEU A 61 4.06 -2.41 -4.22
CA LEU A 61 5.31 -1.72 -4.49
C LEU A 61 5.75 -2.00 -5.91
N ALA A 62 6.04 -0.97 -6.71
CA ALA A 62 6.57 -1.20 -8.06
C ALA A 62 8.03 -1.65 -8.03
N ARG A 63 8.35 -2.51 -8.99
CA ARG A 63 9.67 -3.09 -9.21
C ARG A 63 10.03 -3.06 -10.69
N SER A 64 11.30 -2.82 -10.97
CA SER A 64 11.85 -3.08 -12.31
C SER A 64 11.97 -4.59 -12.54
N VAL A 65 11.78 -5.02 -13.78
CA VAL A 65 11.97 -6.42 -14.20
C VAL A 65 13.45 -6.73 -14.50
N SER A 66 14.32 -5.72 -14.58
CA SER A 66 15.76 -5.92 -14.80
C SER A 66 16.39 -6.72 -13.66
N LYS A 67 17.09 -7.82 -13.99
CA LYS A 67 17.81 -8.70 -13.05
C LYS A 67 18.84 -7.96 -12.17
N ALA A 68 19.26 -6.76 -12.57
CA ALA A 68 20.28 -5.99 -11.86
C ALA A 68 19.76 -5.28 -10.60
N ASP A 69 18.43 -5.18 -10.40
CA ASP A 69 17.86 -4.18 -9.50
C ASP A 69 16.98 -4.76 -8.39
N GLN A 70 17.51 -5.77 -7.67
CA GLN A 70 16.90 -6.33 -6.44
C GLN A 70 16.85 -5.33 -5.26
N GLY A 71 16.65 -4.03 -5.51
CA GLY A 71 16.69 -3.05 -4.42
C GLY A 71 16.26 -1.64 -4.77
N LEU A 72 16.36 -1.18 -6.03
CA LEU A 72 15.96 0.19 -6.34
C LEU A 72 14.43 0.30 -6.46
N SER A 73 13.88 1.21 -5.65
CA SER A 73 12.50 1.66 -5.80
C SER A 73 12.40 2.40 -7.13
N LEU A 74 11.99 1.70 -8.20
CA LEU A 74 11.88 2.25 -9.55
C LEU A 74 11.05 3.55 -9.58
N TRP A 75 10.08 3.68 -8.68
CA TRP A 75 9.37 4.92 -8.41
C TRP A 75 10.26 6.14 -8.15
N ARG A 76 11.28 6.01 -7.29
CA ARG A 76 12.18 7.12 -6.95
C ARG A 76 13.12 7.47 -8.11
N LEU A 77 13.43 6.48 -8.95
CA LEU A 77 14.25 6.70 -10.15
C LEU A 77 13.47 7.42 -11.25
N LEU A 78 12.21 7.07 -11.43
CA LEU A 78 11.37 7.63 -12.49
C LEU A 78 10.76 8.98 -12.13
N ASP A 79 10.43 9.22 -10.86
CA ASP A 79 9.79 10.49 -10.43
C ASP A 79 10.70 11.72 -10.62
N HIS A 80 12.02 11.57 -10.43
CA HIS A 80 12.96 12.67 -10.66
C HIS A 80 13.15 13.04 -12.15
N ALA A 81 12.73 12.17 -13.07
CA ALA A 81 12.90 12.36 -14.50
C ALA A 81 11.60 12.72 -15.24
N ALA A 82 10.45 12.70 -14.55
CA ALA A 82 9.12 12.87 -15.12
C ALA A 82 8.56 14.28 -14.88
N SER A 83 7.82 14.79 -15.88
CA SER A 83 6.90 15.93 -15.73
C SER A 83 5.69 15.58 -14.85
N ASP A 84 4.88 16.57 -14.47
CA ASP A 84 3.67 16.37 -13.66
C ASP A 84 2.72 15.33 -14.28
N ASP A 85 2.43 15.47 -15.58
CA ASP A 85 1.51 14.58 -16.29
C ASP A 85 2.06 13.14 -16.37
N GLU A 86 3.36 13.00 -16.60
CA GLU A 86 4.05 11.71 -16.65
C GLU A 86 4.04 11.01 -15.28
N SER A 87 4.24 11.74 -14.17
CA SER A 87 4.10 11.17 -12.82
C SER A 87 2.68 10.69 -12.54
N VAL A 88 1.65 11.40 -13.05
CA VAL A 88 0.25 10.97 -12.93
C VAL A 88 -0.04 9.72 -13.76
N GLU A 89 0.49 9.62 -14.97
CA GLU A 89 0.37 8.41 -15.80
C GLU A 89 1.06 7.20 -15.16
N LEU A 90 2.24 7.41 -14.60
CA LEU A 90 2.99 6.39 -13.87
C LEU A 90 2.23 5.88 -12.64
N ASP A 91 1.66 6.78 -11.83
CA ASP A 91 0.74 6.49 -10.71
C ASP A 91 -0.41 5.57 -11.14
N ARG A 92 -1.11 5.95 -12.22
CA ARG A 92 -2.25 5.18 -12.75
C ARG A 92 -1.81 3.80 -13.23
N LEU A 93 -0.71 3.72 -13.98
CA LEU A 93 -0.17 2.46 -14.47
C LEU A 93 0.15 1.52 -13.31
N CYS A 94 0.83 2.00 -12.28
CA CYS A 94 1.22 1.15 -11.17
C CYS A 94 0.05 0.71 -10.31
N ARG A 95 -0.92 1.59 -10.01
CA ARG A 95 -2.14 1.17 -9.29
C ARG A 95 -2.91 0.10 -10.06
N MET A 96 -2.99 0.22 -11.38
CA MET A 96 -3.57 -0.81 -12.24
C MET A 96 -2.77 -2.13 -12.19
N LEU A 97 -1.44 -2.08 -12.36
CA LEU A 97 -0.58 -3.26 -12.29
C LEU A 97 -0.67 -3.96 -10.93
N HIS A 98 -0.67 -3.19 -9.83
CA HIS A 98 -0.79 -3.71 -8.47
C HIS A 98 -2.13 -4.40 -8.27
N ALA A 99 -3.24 -3.79 -8.69
CA ALA A 99 -4.57 -4.39 -8.59
C ALA A 99 -4.65 -5.71 -9.37
N ILE A 100 -4.19 -5.72 -10.62
CA ILE A 100 -4.18 -6.92 -11.47
C ILE A 100 -3.31 -8.02 -10.85
N ASN A 101 -2.07 -7.70 -10.48
CA ASN A 101 -1.11 -8.68 -9.96
C ASN A 101 -1.46 -9.19 -8.57
N PHE A 102 -2.20 -8.42 -7.78
CA PHE A 102 -2.72 -8.83 -6.50
C PHE A 102 -3.89 -9.80 -6.68
N PHE A 103 -4.98 -9.34 -7.31
CA PHE A 103 -6.22 -10.11 -7.39
C PHE A 103 -6.16 -11.34 -8.31
N ARG A 104 -5.13 -11.49 -9.15
CA ARG A 104 -4.91 -12.75 -9.88
C ARG A 104 -4.51 -13.92 -8.97
N GLN A 105 -4.05 -13.64 -7.74
CA GLN A 105 -3.54 -14.65 -6.81
C GLN A 105 -4.65 -15.13 -5.87
N PRO A 106 -4.81 -16.45 -5.62
CA PRO A 106 -5.87 -16.97 -4.73
C PRO A 106 -5.81 -16.42 -3.29
N GLU A 107 -4.61 -16.21 -2.76
CA GLU A 107 -4.36 -15.68 -1.42
C GLU A 107 -4.90 -14.24 -1.26
N ALA A 108 -5.12 -13.56 -2.39
CA ALA A 108 -5.74 -12.25 -2.43
C ALA A 108 -7.23 -12.30 -2.12
N GLU A 109 -7.86 -13.40 -1.72
CA GLU A 109 -9.27 -13.42 -1.28
C GLU A 109 -9.46 -12.87 0.14
N GLN A 110 -8.44 -12.95 1.00
CA GLN A 110 -8.58 -12.69 2.44
C GLN A 110 -7.89 -11.40 2.93
N ALA A 111 -7.21 -10.65 2.05
CA ALA A 111 -6.37 -9.51 2.46
C ALA A 111 -6.64 -8.20 1.68
N ASP A 112 -6.58 -7.05 2.33
CA ASP A 112 -6.72 -5.77 1.64
C ASP A 112 -5.49 -5.40 0.81
N LEU A 113 -5.65 -4.59 -0.24
CA LEU A 113 -4.56 -4.03 -1.04
C LEU A 113 -4.37 -2.55 -0.75
N TYR A 114 -3.21 -2.21 -0.19
CA TYR A 114 -2.76 -0.85 0.07
C TYR A 114 -1.97 -0.34 -1.14
N LEU A 115 -2.38 0.82 -1.68
CA LEU A 115 -1.77 1.44 -2.85
C LEU A 115 -1.32 2.85 -2.53
N ASN A 116 -0.06 3.17 -2.82
CA ASN A 116 0.45 4.54 -2.70
C ASN A 116 -0.18 5.45 -3.75
N VAL A 117 -0.50 6.68 -3.36
CA VAL A 117 -0.90 7.77 -4.25
C VAL A 117 0.24 8.78 -4.30
N HIS A 118 0.64 9.17 -5.51
CA HIS A 118 1.69 10.18 -5.70
C HIS A 118 1.24 11.58 -5.22
N ASP A 119 2.18 12.37 -4.68
CA ASP A 119 1.94 13.77 -4.29
C ASP A 119 1.56 14.69 -5.46
N ARG A 120 2.09 14.46 -6.66
CA ARG A 120 1.75 15.15 -7.91
C ARG A 120 0.26 15.04 -8.26
N LEU A 121 -0.40 13.94 -7.88
CA LEU A 121 -1.87 13.81 -8.04
C LEU A 121 -2.65 14.77 -7.16
N LEU A 122 -2.03 15.28 -6.09
CA LEU A 122 -2.65 16.30 -5.27
C LEU A 122 -2.83 17.60 -6.06
N SER A 123 -1.85 17.97 -6.90
CA SER A 123 -1.83 19.23 -7.66
C SER A 123 -2.70 19.21 -8.93
N ALA A 124 -3.05 18.03 -9.44
CA ALA A 124 -3.92 17.84 -10.60
C ALA A 124 -5.43 17.94 -10.25
N VAL A 125 -5.78 18.99 -9.49
CA VAL A 125 -7.08 19.25 -8.83
C VAL A 125 -8.29 19.18 -9.79
N SER A 126 -8.07 19.42 -11.09
CA SER A 126 -9.12 19.40 -12.11
C SER A 126 -9.56 18.00 -12.54
N SER A 127 -8.84 16.93 -12.18
CA SER A 127 -9.17 15.58 -12.65
C SER A 127 -9.75 14.68 -11.55
N ASN A 128 -10.85 13.99 -11.84
CA ASN A 128 -11.52 13.09 -10.90
C ASN A 128 -10.76 11.75 -10.79
N HIS A 129 -9.59 11.79 -10.14
CA HIS A 129 -8.65 10.66 -10.04
C HIS A 129 -9.26 9.43 -9.37
N GLY A 130 -10.12 9.62 -8.37
CA GLY A 130 -10.88 8.53 -7.76
C GLY A 130 -11.74 7.81 -8.79
N HIS A 131 -12.54 8.55 -9.56
CA HIS A 131 -13.42 7.99 -10.58
C HIS A 131 -12.64 7.29 -11.70
N ALA A 132 -11.50 7.83 -12.14
CA ALA A 132 -10.68 7.20 -13.17
C ALA A 132 -10.21 5.80 -12.74
N PHE A 133 -9.74 5.66 -11.50
CA PHE A 133 -9.30 4.34 -11.00
C PHE A 133 -10.46 3.42 -10.65
N GLN A 134 -11.55 3.97 -10.11
CA GLN A 134 -12.78 3.23 -9.85
C GLN A 134 -13.30 2.56 -11.13
N ARG A 135 -13.32 3.27 -12.27
CA ARG A 135 -13.68 2.70 -13.57
C ARG A 135 -12.76 1.55 -14.03
N ILE A 136 -11.47 1.62 -13.72
CA ILE A 136 -10.53 0.53 -14.02
C ILE A 136 -10.88 -0.70 -13.19
N LEU A 137 -11.16 -0.53 -11.89
CA LEU A 137 -11.56 -1.64 -11.02
C LEU A 137 -12.89 -2.27 -11.47
N ASP A 138 -13.89 -1.46 -11.80
CA ASP A 138 -15.18 -1.91 -12.34
C ASP A 138 -15.00 -2.71 -13.63
N ALA A 139 -14.22 -2.19 -14.58
CA ALA A 139 -13.95 -2.86 -15.86
C ALA A 139 -13.23 -4.20 -15.69
N LEU A 140 -12.50 -4.39 -14.59
CA LEU A 140 -11.82 -5.63 -14.23
C LEU A 140 -12.63 -6.51 -13.28
N GLY A 141 -13.81 -6.07 -12.83
CA GLY A 141 -14.64 -6.77 -11.84
C GLY A 141 -13.98 -6.89 -10.47
N LEU A 142 -13.17 -5.90 -10.07
CA LEU A 142 -12.38 -5.93 -8.84
C LEU A 142 -13.08 -5.22 -7.67
N PRO A 143 -12.94 -5.74 -6.44
CA PRO A 143 -13.68 -5.24 -5.29
C PRO A 143 -13.06 -3.95 -4.75
N ILE A 144 -13.63 -2.79 -5.10
CA ILE A 144 -13.18 -1.48 -4.62
C ILE A 144 -13.09 -1.39 -3.09
N ALA A 145 -14.01 -2.07 -2.39
CA ALA A 145 -14.03 -2.12 -0.93
C ALA A 145 -12.74 -2.69 -0.34
N ARG A 146 -11.93 -3.45 -1.10
CA ARG A 146 -10.66 -4.07 -0.68
C ARG A 146 -9.43 -3.25 -1.06
N ILE A 147 -9.63 -2.06 -1.61
CA ILE A 147 -8.56 -1.10 -1.92
C ILE A 147 -8.48 -0.06 -0.81
N VAL A 148 -7.26 0.14 -0.29
CA VAL A 148 -6.92 1.23 0.63
C VAL A 148 -5.89 2.14 -0.04
N LEU A 149 -6.28 3.39 -0.33
CA LEU A 149 -5.38 4.37 -0.93
C LEU A 149 -4.58 5.07 0.17
N GLN A 150 -3.26 4.97 0.11
CA GLN A 150 -2.34 5.64 1.00
C GLN A 150 -2.09 7.04 0.47
N LEU A 151 -2.60 8.03 1.19
CA LEU A 151 -2.40 9.42 0.84
C LEU A 151 -0.92 9.80 1.05
N PRO A 152 -0.33 10.58 0.13
CA PRO A 152 1.02 11.08 0.28
C PRO A 152 1.14 11.92 1.56
N ALA A 153 2.34 11.93 2.15
CA ALA A 153 2.64 12.88 3.22
C ALA A 153 2.65 14.29 2.63
N VAL A 154 2.05 15.25 3.33
CA VAL A 154 1.96 16.65 2.89
C VAL A 154 2.60 17.56 3.91
N THR A 155 3.13 18.69 3.46
CA THR A 155 3.54 19.76 4.37
C THR A 155 2.32 20.47 4.96
N ALA A 156 2.50 21.19 6.08
CA ALA A 156 1.42 21.96 6.71
C ALA A 156 0.74 22.95 5.74
N ASN A 157 1.49 23.50 4.78
CA ASN A 157 0.97 24.44 3.78
C ASN A 157 0.10 23.77 2.69
N GLN A 158 0.11 22.44 2.61
CA GLN A 158 -0.64 21.63 1.66
C GLN A 158 -1.80 20.88 2.31
N SER A 159 -2.09 21.12 3.61
CA SER A 159 -3.09 20.35 4.34
C SER A 159 -4.53 20.49 3.80
N TRP A 160 -4.87 21.60 3.15
CA TRP A 160 -6.19 21.79 2.52
C TRP A 160 -6.39 20.84 1.32
N LEU A 161 -5.33 20.58 0.57
CA LEU A 161 -5.31 19.72 -0.60
C LEU A 161 -5.56 18.26 -0.22
N LEU A 162 -5.02 17.85 0.92
CA LEU A 162 -5.22 16.52 1.48
C LEU A 162 -6.71 16.26 1.78
N ASN A 163 -7.43 17.24 2.33
CA ASN A 163 -8.87 17.11 2.59
C ASN A 163 -9.65 16.93 1.28
N TYR A 164 -9.35 17.73 0.25
CA TYR A 164 -10.01 17.65 -1.05
C TYR A 164 -9.81 16.28 -1.71
N VAL A 165 -8.56 15.79 -1.72
CA VAL A 165 -8.22 14.50 -2.32
C VAL A 165 -8.82 13.34 -1.53
N ALA A 166 -8.76 13.40 -0.20
CA ALA A 166 -9.37 12.40 0.65
C ALA A 166 -10.89 12.33 0.41
N ASP A 167 -11.55 13.48 0.28
CA ASP A 167 -12.97 13.53 -0.02
C ASP A 167 -13.31 13.02 -1.42
N ASN A 168 -12.51 13.36 -2.44
CA ASN A 168 -12.67 12.79 -3.79
C ASN A 168 -12.60 11.25 -3.76
N TYR A 169 -11.61 10.68 -3.08
CA TYR A 169 -11.47 9.22 -3.00
C TYR A 169 -12.60 8.55 -2.19
N ARG A 170 -13.04 9.15 -1.06
CA ARG A 170 -14.18 8.62 -0.29
C ARG A 170 -15.47 8.64 -1.10
N ARG A 171 -15.76 9.73 -1.83
CA ARG A 171 -16.94 9.82 -2.71
C ARG A 171 -16.94 8.75 -3.81
N ASN A 172 -15.76 8.29 -4.22
CA ASN A 172 -15.60 7.20 -5.19
C ASN A 172 -15.50 5.81 -4.54
N GLY A 173 -15.75 5.67 -3.23
CA GLY A 173 -15.86 4.37 -2.54
C GLY A 173 -14.55 3.79 -1.99
N PHE A 174 -13.45 4.55 -2.01
CA PHE A 174 -12.16 4.09 -1.49
C PHE A 174 -12.03 4.27 0.02
N ARG A 175 -11.36 3.31 0.67
CA ARG A 175 -10.82 3.48 2.02
C ARG A 175 -9.47 4.20 1.94
N LEU A 176 -9.13 4.92 3.00
CA LEU A 176 -7.93 5.76 3.03
C LEU A 176 -6.97 5.35 4.15
N ALA A 177 -5.69 5.37 3.82
CA ALA A 177 -4.62 5.33 4.80
C ALA A 177 -3.84 6.64 4.77
N ILE A 178 -3.35 7.07 5.93
CA ILE A 178 -2.49 8.27 6.04
C ILE A 178 -1.15 7.89 6.66
N HIS A 179 -0.11 8.65 6.34
CA HIS A 179 1.18 8.57 7.00
C HIS A 179 1.33 9.74 7.96
N ALA A 180 1.91 9.47 9.13
CA ALA A 180 2.29 10.51 10.09
C ALA A 180 3.73 10.27 10.56
N GLY A 181 4.46 11.35 10.81
CA GLY A 181 5.81 11.35 11.36
C GLY A 181 5.84 11.21 12.88
N SER A 182 4.74 11.55 13.56
CA SER A 182 4.59 11.45 15.02
C SER A 182 3.15 11.15 15.44
N VAL A 183 2.95 10.73 16.69
CA VAL A 183 1.62 10.57 17.29
C VAL A 183 0.84 11.89 17.30
N ASN A 184 1.48 13.01 17.64
CA ASN A 184 0.82 14.32 17.67
C ASN A 184 0.32 14.74 16.29
N GLU A 185 1.14 14.55 15.26
CA GLU A 185 0.72 14.80 13.88
C GLU A 185 -0.45 13.88 13.48
N ALA A 186 -0.38 12.60 13.86
CA ALA A 186 -1.42 11.63 13.56
C ALA A 186 -2.78 12.05 14.15
N ILE A 187 -2.83 12.48 15.41
CA ILE A 187 -4.04 12.94 16.09
C ILE A 187 -4.70 14.09 15.31
N GLY A 188 -3.93 15.10 14.91
CA GLY A 188 -4.45 16.23 14.13
C GLY A 188 -5.02 15.81 12.76
N LEU A 189 -4.47 14.75 12.15
CA LEU A 189 -4.98 14.22 10.88
C LEU A 189 -6.26 13.37 11.06
N LEU A 190 -6.44 12.70 12.21
CA LEU A 190 -7.62 11.87 12.48
C LEU A 190 -8.91 12.67 12.43
N GLU A 191 -8.94 13.82 13.12
CA GLU A 191 -10.11 14.70 13.20
C GLU A 191 -10.56 15.21 11.82
N ARG A 192 -9.60 15.38 10.91
CA ARG A 192 -9.84 15.97 9.59
C ARG A 192 -10.18 14.95 8.52
N LEU A 193 -9.55 13.78 8.57
CA LEU A 193 -9.52 12.85 7.45
C LEU A 193 -10.28 11.56 7.71
N HIS A 194 -10.66 11.25 8.96
CA HIS A 194 -11.35 10.01 9.31
C HIS A 194 -10.83 8.78 8.53
N PRO A 195 -9.52 8.51 8.56
CA PRO A 195 -8.92 7.49 7.74
C PRO A 195 -9.35 6.08 8.20
N HIS A 196 -9.28 5.12 7.29
CA HIS A 196 -9.42 3.71 7.65
C HIS A 196 -8.21 3.22 8.45
N SER A 197 -7.02 3.75 8.16
CA SER A 197 -5.81 3.41 8.90
C SER A 197 -4.78 4.54 8.96
N VAL A 198 -3.98 4.56 10.02
CA VAL A 198 -2.82 5.44 10.16
C VAL A 198 -1.54 4.62 10.18
N LYS A 199 -0.53 5.06 9.43
CA LYS A 199 0.78 4.42 9.36
C LYS A 199 1.87 5.27 10.04
N LEU A 200 2.44 4.76 11.12
CA LEU A 200 3.55 5.36 11.89
C LEU A 200 4.84 4.57 11.69
N ASP A 201 6.00 5.21 11.87
CA ASP A 201 7.29 4.53 11.79
C ASP A 201 7.64 3.85 13.12
N ALA A 202 7.81 2.53 13.11
CA ALA A 202 8.17 1.74 14.28
C ALA A 202 9.53 2.16 14.88
N GLY A 203 10.49 2.55 14.04
CA GLY A 203 11.82 2.98 14.47
C GLY A 203 11.89 4.42 14.97
N LYS A 204 10.80 5.18 14.88
CA LYS A 204 10.69 6.57 15.35
C LYS A 204 9.61 6.75 16.40
N LEU A 205 9.24 5.66 17.07
CA LEU A 205 8.42 5.72 18.26
C LEU A 205 9.22 6.42 19.35
N GLY A 206 8.87 7.67 19.64
CA GLY A 206 9.50 8.44 20.72
C GLY A 206 9.06 7.89 22.07
N ASP A 207 7.81 8.18 22.43
CA ASP A 207 7.21 7.82 23.72
C ASP A 207 6.25 6.63 23.56
N GLU A 208 6.56 5.51 24.22
CA GLU A 208 5.75 4.27 24.21
C GLU A 208 4.37 4.48 24.87
N ASP A 209 4.27 5.29 25.92
CA ASP A 209 3.00 5.57 26.62
C ASP A 209 2.08 6.42 25.74
N ALA A 210 2.64 7.44 25.07
CA ALA A 210 1.91 8.24 24.09
C ALA A 210 1.43 7.37 22.91
N ALA A 211 2.26 6.44 22.45
CA ALA A 211 1.88 5.48 21.40
C ALA A 211 0.77 4.53 21.86
N ALA A 212 0.84 4.01 23.09
CA ALA A 212 -0.20 3.16 23.68
C ALA A 212 -1.55 3.88 23.82
N HIS A 213 -1.52 5.14 24.28
CA HIS A 213 -2.70 5.98 24.32
C HIS A 213 -3.29 6.20 22.91
N PHE A 214 -2.43 6.47 21.92
CA PHE A 214 -2.85 6.65 20.54
C PHE A 214 -3.49 5.38 19.93
N VAL A 215 -2.93 4.20 20.20
CA VAL A 215 -3.52 2.92 19.81
C VAL A 215 -4.92 2.76 20.40
N THR A 216 -5.09 3.11 21.68
CA THR A 216 -6.39 3.07 22.38
C THR A 216 -7.41 4.01 21.73
N LEU A 217 -7.00 5.25 21.43
CA LEU A 217 -7.83 6.24 20.75
C LEU A 217 -8.28 5.76 19.36
N CYS A 218 -7.34 5.25 18.57
CA CYS A 218 -7.64 4.74 17.22
C CYS A 218 -8.58 3.54 17.26
N HIS A 219 -8.36 2.61 18.19
CA HIS A 219 -9.25 1.46 18.37
C HIS A 219 -10.68 1.88 18.69
N ALA A 220 -10.88 2.82 19.62
CA ALA A 220 -12.20 3.37 19.94
C ALA A 220 -12.88 4.00 18.71
N ALA A 221 -12.09 4.66 17.84
CA ALA A 221 -12.56 5.24 16.59
C ALA A 221 -12.68 4.23 15.43
N LYS A 222 -12.38 2.94 15.65
CA LYS A 222 -12.32 1.88 14.61
C LYS A 222 -11.33 2.18 13.48
N ILE A 223 -10.22 2.84 13.83
CA ILE A 223 -9.13 3.19 12.93
C ILE A 223 -7.97 2.22 13.19
N ARG A 224 -7.46 1.58 12.13
CA ARG A 224 -6.34 0.64 12.25
C ARG A 224 -5.02 1.40 12.38
N VAL A 225 -4.22 1.06 13.38
CA VAL A 225 -2.85 1.56 13.52
C VAL A 225 -1.88 0.55 12.90
N VAL A 226 -1.06 1.04 11.97
CA VAL A 226 -0.01 0.25 11.31
C VAL A 226 1.35 0.85 11.65
N PHE A 227 2.26 0.06 12.22
CA PHE A 227 3.64 0.46 12.38
C PHE A 227 4.48 -0.10 11.22
N LYS A 228 4.90 0.81 10.33
CA LYS A 228 5.76 0.52 9.17
C LYS A 228 7.24 0.62 9.56
N ARG A 229 8.12 0.10 8.69
CA ARG A 229 9.58 0.10 8.90
C ARG A 229 10.00 -0.59 10.21
N LEU A 230 9.30 -1.67 10.54
CA LEU A 230 9.72 -2.57 11.59
C LEU A 230 10.95 -3.37 11.13
N ASP A 231 12.13 -2.79 11.34
CA ASP A 231 13.38 -3.32 10.79
C ASP A 231 14.38 -3.76 11.89
N THR A 232 14.09 -3.50 13.16
CA THR A 232 14.96 -3.86 14.29
C THR A 232 14.23 -4.65 15.38
N PRO A 233 14.91 -5.62 16.05
CA PRO A 233 14.34 -6.33 17.18
C PRO A 233 13.90 -5.40 18.34
N ALA A 234 14.63 -4.30 18.57
CA ALA A 234 14.28 -3.32 19.60
C ALA A 234 12.93 -2.66 19.33
N ALA A 235 12.65 -2.27 18.08
CA ALA A 235 11.35 -1.72 17.70
C ALA A 235 10.22 -2.77 17.85
N LEU A 236 10.49 -4.05 17.56
CA LEU A 236 9.52 -5.12 17.78
C LEU A 236 9.19 -5.28 19.26
N GLN A 237 10.20 -5.29 20.13
CA GLN A 237 10.01 -5.40 21.57
C GLN A 237 9.20 -4.21 22.13
N ALA A 238 9.46 -2.98 21.66
CA ALA A 238 8.66 -1.82 22.03
C ALA A 238 7.19 -1.99 21.65
N LEU A 239 6.91 -2.41 20.41
CA LEU A 239 5.55 -2.67 19.95
C LEU A 239 4.86 -3.81 20.71
N GLN A 240 5.60 -4.85 21.12
CA GLN A 240 5.08 -5.93 21.95
C GLN A 240 4.69 -5.43 23.34
N ARG A 241 5.49 -4.53 23.96
CA ARG A 241 5.12 -3.89 25.24
C ARG A 241 3.86 -3.03 25.10
N ILE A 242 3.76 -2.23 24.04
CA ILE A 242 2.57 -1.42 23.75
C ILE A 242 1.33 -2.31 23.57
N ALA A 243 1.44 -3.39 22.78
CA ALA A 243 0.35 -4.34 22.59
C ALA A 243 -0.07 -5.02 23.90
N ALA A 244 0.90 -5.42 24.74
CA ALA A 244 0.63 -6.04 26.04
C ALA A 244 -0.03 -5.05 27.03
N ALA A 245 0.42 -3.81 27.06
CA ALA A 245 -0.12 -2.76 27.94
C ALA A 245 -1.55 -2.37 27.56
N THR A 246 -1.86 -2.33 26.26
CA THR A 246 -3.19 -1.95 25.77
C THR A 246 -4.15 -3.13 25.67
N GLY A 247 -3.65 -4.34 25.42
CA GLY A 247 -4.46 -5.51 25.08
C GLY A 247 -5.17 -5.39 23.73
N LEU A 248 -4.73 -4.46 22.87
CA LEU A 248 -5.39 -4.11 21.60
C LEU A 248 -4.58 -4.60 20.39
N PRO A 249 -5.25 -4.93 19.27
CA PRO A 249 -4.57 -5.38 18.06
C PRO A 249 -3.78 -4.24 17.43
N ILE A 250 -2.55 -4.55 17.04
CA ILE A 250 -1.64 -3.64 16.34
C ILE A 250 -1.22 -4.30 15.03
N VAL A 251 -1.13 -3.54 13.94
CA VAL A 251 -0.64 -4.04 12.66
C VAL A 251 0.79 -3.59 12.43
N VAL A 252 1.63 -4.46 11.90
CA VAL A 252 3.06 -4.23 11.70
C VAL A 252 3.51 -4.60 10.29
N GLN A 253 4.50 -3.88 9.80
CA GLN A 253 5.10 -4.08 8.48
C GLN A 253 6.58 -3.66 8.52
N GLY A 254 7.48 -4.50 8.02
CA GLY A 254 8.90 -4.17 7.92
C GLY A 254 9.76 -5.35 7.52
N TYR A 255 11.03 -5.08 7.21
CA TYR A 255 11.96 -6.08 6.67
C TYR A 255 12.41 -7.10 7.71
N LEU A 256 12.22 -6.80 9.00
CA LEU A 256 12.40 -7.78 10.07
C LEU A 256 11.42 -8.95 9.95
N LEU A 257 10.22 -8.71 9.38
CA LEU A 257 9.18 -9.71 9.19
C LEU A 257 9.19 -10.28 7.78
N ASP A 258 9.06 -9.40 6.78
CA ASP A 258 8.86 -9.80 5.39
C ASP A 258 9.54 -8.81 4.43
N LYS A 259 10.21 -9.37 3.42
CA LYS A 259 10.62 -8.61 2.25
C LYS A 259 9.46 -8.53 1.24
N PRO A 260 9.37 -7.47 0.43
CA PRO A 260 8.41 -7.42 -0.67
C PRO A 260 8.67 -8.51 -1.70
N LEU A 261 7.65 -9.32 -2.04
CA LEU A 261 7.74 -10.42 -2.99
C LEU A 261 6.64 -10.33 -4.05
N SER A 262 6.85 -10.92 -5.24
CA SER A 262 5.79 -10.94 -6.27
C SER A 262 4.62 -11.87 -5.91
N LEU A 263 4.87 -12.90 -5.09
CA LEU A 263 3.86 -13.84 -4.60
C LEU A 263 3.36 -13.40 -3.22
N LEU A 264 2.07 -13.56 -2.97
CA LEU A 264 1.46 -13.37 -1.66
C LEU A 264 1.83 -14.53 -0.73
N ALA A 265 1.91 -14.26 0.56
CA ALA A 265 2.13 -15.30 1.56
C ALA A 265 0.87 -16.18 1.66
N PRO A 266 1.01 -17.51 1.78
CA PRO A 266 -0.13 -18.40 2.00
C PRO A 266 -0.87 -18.03 3.30
N ALA A 267 -2.18 -18.24 3.31
CA ALA A 267 -3.01 -18.01 4.50
C ALA A 267 -2.50 -18.85 5.69
N GLY A 268 -2.48 -18.24 6.89
CA GLY A 268 -2.07 -18.93 8.13
C GLY A 268 -0.56 -19.11 8.34
N VAL A 269 0.29 -18.64 7.41
CA VAL A 269 1.74 -18.65 7.64
C VAL A 269 2.11 -17.50 8.57
N ALA A 270 2.42 -17.83 9.83
CA ALA A 270 2.97 -16.89 10.80
C ALA A 270 4.27 -16.27 10.27
N ALA A 271 4.55 -15.03 10.69
CA ALA A 271 5.84 -14.41 10.42
C ALA A 271 6.99 -15.33 10.89
N PRO A 272 8.16 -15.31 10.22
CA PRO A 272 9.32 -16.04 10.71
C PRO A 272 9.56 -15.66 12.18
N ARG A 273 9.71 -16.65 13.06
CA ARG A 273 10.01 -16.42 14.48
C ARG A 273 11.32 -15.65 14.56
N ILE A 274 11.24 -14.36 14.88
CA ILE A 274 12.42 -13.56 15.19
C ILE A 274 12.89 -14.05 16.53
N ALA A 275 14.04 -14.74 16.55
CA ALA A 275 14.67 -15.13 17.80
C ALA A 275 14.94 -13.87 18.62
N THR A 276 14.21 -13.69 19.72
CA THR A 276 14.57 -12.72 20.74
C THR A 276 15.88 -13.21 21.33
N ALA A 277 16.99 -12.55 21.00
CA ALA A 277 18.22 -12.71 21.77
C ALA A 277 17.87 -12.37 23.23
N ALA A 278 18.05 -13.37 24.10
CA ALA A 278 17.89 -13.25 25.54
C ALA A 278 18.95 -12.32 26.14
#